data_AF-W7SGQ2-F1
#
_entry.id   AF-W7SGQ2-F1
#
_cell.length_a   1.000
_cell.length_b   1.000
_cell.length_c   1.000
_cell.angle_alpha   90.00
_cell.angle_beta   90.00
_cell.angle_gamma   90.00
#
_symmetry.space_group_name_H-M   'P 1'
#
loop_
_entity.id
_entity.type
_entity.pdbx_description
1 polymer ?
#
loop_
_entity_poly.entity_id
_entity_poly.type
_entity_poly.pdbx_seq_one_letter_code
_entity_poly.pdbx_strand_id
1 'polypeptide(L)'
;MAYARGRRWPFVLMILAVAFVAFEIPPYFTGDPTQSRIQPEPQLAAYFPVLTAHVILGCSALLAGCLQVWPWLRARHPRVHRIAGRVYVGLCIVAGIMALYLATNTPYGPVARASSTVLATLWIATSLAGLFAARRKTSPPTGGG
;
A
#
# COMPACT_ATOMS: atom_id res chain seq x y z
N MET A 1 18.44 -21.85 -26.11
CA MET A 1 17.77 -20.56 -26.34
C MET A 1 16.34 -20.64 -25.80
N ALA A 2 16.12 -20.44 -24.49
CA ALA A 2 14.86 -20.77 -23.82
C ALA A 2 14.06 -19.52 -23.41
N TYR A 3 12.88 -19.37 -24.00
CA TYR A 3 11.66 -18.76 -23.42
C TYR A 3 11.75 -17.34 -22.82
N ALA A 4 12.12 -16.34 -23.63
CA ALA A 4 11.73 -14.94 -23.39
C ALA A 4 10.26 -14.71 -23.81
N ARG A 5 9.30 -15.42 -23.19
CA ARG A 5 7.87 -15.20 -23.45
C ARG A 5 7.47 -13.91 -22.74
N GLY A 6 7.11 -12.88 -23.53
CA GLY A 6 6.76 -11.54 -23.06
C GLY A 6 5.74 -11.56 -21.92
N ARG A 7 6.20 -11.34 -20.69
CA ARG A 7 5.34 -11.18 -19.51
C ARG A 7 4.65 -9.82 -19.60
N ARG A 8 3.47 -9.79 -20.23
CA ARG A 8 2.60 -8.60 -20.29
C ARG A 8 1.85 -8.33 -18.97
N TRP A 9 1.80 -9.31 -18.06
CA TRP A 9 1.09 -9.19 -16.78
C TRP A 9 1.50 -7.98 -15.91
N PRO A 10 2.77 -7.49 -15.85
CA PRO A 10 3.10 -6.32 -15.04
C PRO A 10 2.45 -5.04 -15.61
N PHE A 11 2.32 -4.95 -16.94
CA PHE A 11 1.62 -3.85 -17.59
C PHE A 11 0.13 -3.90 -17.28
N VAL A 12 -0.49 -5.08 -17.33
CA VAL A 12 -1.89 -5.26 -16.94
C VAL A 12 -2.10 -4.83 -15.48
N LEU A 13 -1.25 -5.26 -14.56
CA LEU A 13 -1.32 -4.84 -13.16
C LEU A 13 -1.16 -3.33 -13.00
N MET A 14 -0.22 -2.71 -13.72
CA MET A 14 -0.02 -1.27 -13.66
C MET A 14 -1.23 -0.51 -14.21
N ILE A 15 -1.82 -0.96 -15.31
CA ILE A 15 -3.04 -0.37 -15.87
C ILE A 15 -4.19 -0.46 -14.86
N LEU A 16 -4.40 -1.63 -14.27
CA LEU A 16 -5.44 -1.82 -13.26
C LEU A 16 -5.20 -0.95 -12.03
N ALA A 17 -3.96 -0.85 -11.57
CA ALA A 17 -3.61 0.02 -10.44
C ALA A 17 -3.85 1.51 -10.77
N VAL A 18 -3.43 1.98 -11.94
CA VAL A 18 -3.65 3.36 -12.38
C VAL A 18 -5.14 3.64 -12.56
N ALA A 19 -5.91 2.72 -13.15
CA ALA A 19 -7.35 2.85 -13.30
C ALA A 19 -8.05 2.92 -11.93
N PHE A 20 -7.66 2.07 -10.98
CA PHE A 20 -8.16 2.11 -9.61
C PHE A 20 -7.83 3.44 -8.93
N VAL A 21 -6.59 3.93 -9.05
CA VAL A 21 -6.17 5.23 -8.49
C VAL A 21 -6.94 6.39 -9.12
N ALA A 22 -7.10 6.39 -10.44
CA ALA A 22 -7.85 7.42 -11.16
C ALA A 22 -9.34 7.41 -10.81
N PHE A 23 -9.90 6.24 -10.50
CA PHE A 23 -11.25 6.12 -9.97
C PHE A 23 -11.32 6.60 -8.53
N GLU A 24 -10.39 6.19 -7.66
CA GLU A 24 -10.47 6.42 -6.22
C GLU A 24 -10.18 7.87 -5.80
N ILE A 25 -9.21 8.51 -6.42
CA ILE A 25 -8.67 9.81 -5.97
C ILE A 25 -9.62 11.02 -6.11
N PRO A 26 -10.41 11.21 -7.20
CA PRO A 26 -11.11 12.46 -7.48
C PRO A 26 -11.96 13.04 -6.32
N PRO A 27 -12.76 12.25 -5.58
CA PRO A 27 -13.58 12.80 -4.49
C PRO A 27 -12.78 13.28 -3.28
N TYR A 28 -11.52 12.85 -3.14
CA TYR A 28 -10.66 13.28 -2.02
C TYR A 28 -9.87 14.55 -2.35
N PHE A 29 -9.83 14.97 -3.63
CA PHE A 29 -9.27 16.26 -4.03
C PHE A 29 -10.28 17.41 -3.95
N THR A 30 -11.58 17.12 -3.95
CA THR A 30 -12.61 18.17 -3.79
C THR A 30 -12.63 18.74 -2.38
N GLY A 31 -12.07 18.00 -1.40
CA GLY A 31 -12.05 18.41 0.00
C GLY A 31 -13.43 18.43 0.66
N ASP A 32 -14.46 17.93 -0.04
CA ASP A 32 -15.84 17.89 0.43
C ASP A 32 -16.15 16.51 1.04
N PRO A 33 -16.35 16.42 2.37
CA PRO A 33 -16.69 15.16 3.04
C PRO A 33 -17.98 14.51 2.53
N THR A 34 -18.90 15.28 1.94
CA THR A 34 -20.17 14.75 1.40
C THR A 34 -19.98 13.98 0.10
N GLN A 35 -18.89 14.23 -0.62
CA GLN A 35 -18.53 13.49 -1.83
C GLN A 35 -17.62 12.30 -1.54
N SER A 36 -17.20 12.11 -0.29
CA SER A 36 -16.42 10.95 0.14
C SER A 36 -17.19 9.65 -0.12
N ARG A 37 -16.49 8.60 -0.57
CA ARG A 37 -17.09 7.25 -0.70
C ARG A 37 -17.53 6.67 0.64
N ILE A 38 -16.87 7.10 1.71
CA ILE A 38 -17.21 6.74 3.09
C ILE A 38 -17.72 8.02 3.74
N GLN A 39 -19.01 8.05 4.04
CA GLN A 39 -19.61 9.20 4.72
C GLN A 39 -19.09 9.24 6.16
N PRO A 40 -18.31 10.27 6.54
CA PRO A 40 -17.83 10.39 7.90
C PRO A 40 -18.98 10.76 8.82
N GLU A 41 -19.01 10.17 10.02
CA GLU A 41 -19.88 10.63 11.09
C GLU A 41 -19.54 12.10 11.45
N PRO A 42 -20.52 13.01 11.55
CA PRO A 42 -20.28 14.45 11.77
C PRO A 42 -19.45 14.78 13.01
N GLN A 43 -19.39 13.87 13.97
CA GLN A 43 -18.76 14.07 15.27
C GLN A 43 -17.23 13.90 15.23
N LEU A 44 -16.66 13.38 14.14
CA LEU A 44 -15.23 13.10 14.01
C LEU A 44 -14.59 13.92 12.87
N ALA A 45 -14.30 15.19 13.14
CA ALA A 45 -13.67 16.10 12.17
C ALA A 45 -12.31 15.57 11.63
N ALA A 46 -11.61 14.74 12.40
CA ALA A 46 -10.35 14.12 11.98
C ALA A 46 -10.54 12.91 11.03
N TYR A 47 -11.74 12.35 10.90
CA TYR A 47 -11.95 11.13 10.09
C TYR A 47 -11.69 11.38 8.61
N PHE A 48 -12.25 12.46 8.05
CA PHE A 48 -12.08 12.80 6.64
C PHE A 48 -10.61 13.09 6.24
N PRO A 49 -9.84 13.92 6.96
CA PRO A 49 -8.43 14.13 6.62
C PRO A 49 -7.57 12.87 6.81
N VAL A 50 -7.85 12.05 7.83
CA VAL A 50 -7.15 10.77 8.01
C VAL A 50 -7.50 9.78 6.91
N LEU A 51 -8.77 9.73 6.48
CA LEU A 51 -9.23 8.92 5.35
C LEU A 51 -8.56 9.37 4.05
N THR A 52 -8.53 10.66 3.78
CA THR A 52 -7.88 11.24 2.60
C THR A 52 -6.40 10.89 2.57
N ALA A 53 -5.69 11.08 3.69
CA ALA A 53 -4.29 10.72 3.81
C ALA A 53 -4.07 9.21 3.62
N HIS A 54 -4.93 8.36 4.22
CA HIS A 54 -4.88 6.91 4.04
C HIS A 54 -5.05 6.52 2.57
N VAL A 55 -6.02 7.10 1.86
CA VAL A 55 -6.29 6.80 0.44
C VAL A 55 -5.10 7.19 -0.42
N ILE A 56 -4.54 8.40 -0.23
CA ILE A 56 -3.39 8.88 -1.01
C ILE A 56 -2.15 7.99 -0.76
N LEU A 57 -1.88 7.66 0.51
CA LEU A 57 -0.75 6.80 0.87
C LEU A 57 -0.95 5.37 0.38
N GLY A 58 -2.16 4.84 0.46
CA GLY A 58 -2.54 3.52 -0.04
C GLY A 58 -2.40 3.41 -1.56
N CYS A 59 -2.87 4.42 -2.30
CA CYS A 59 -2.70 4.53 -3.76
C CYS A 59 -1.20 4.57 -4.12
N SER A 60 -0.42 5.36 -3.39
CA SER A 60 1.02 5.45 -3.58
C SER A 60 1.72 4.11 -3.30
N ALA A 61 1.30 3.40 -2.24
CA ALA A 61 1.80 2.07 -1.90
C ALA A 61 1.46 1.05 -2.99
N LEU A 62 0.25 1.09 -3.55
CA LEU A 62 -0.17 0.20 -4.63
C LEU A 62 0.73 0.36 -5.85
N LEU A 63 0.97 1.60 -6.29
CA LEU A 63 1.85 1.90 -7.43
C LEU A 63 3.30 1.47 -7.15
N ALA A 64 3.82 1.75 -5.95
CA ALA A 64 5.14 1.29 -5.54
C ALA A 64 5.24 -0.25 -5.52
N GLY A 65 4.18 -0.93 -5.12
CA GLY A 65 4.06 -2.39 -5.16
C GLY A 65 4.08 -2.94 -6.59
N CYS A 66 3.36 -2.31 -7.52
CA CYS A 66 3.40 -2.67 -8.94
C CYS A 66 4.81 -2.53 -9.52
N LEU A 67 5.55 -1.49 -9.15
CA LEU A 67 6.96 -1.32 -9.52
C LEU A 67 7.85 -2.40 -8.87
N GLN A 68 7.55 -2.78 -7.63
CA GLN A 68 8.32 -3.79 -6.89
C GLN A 68 8.23 -5.18 -7.54
N VAL A 69 7.04 -5.58 -8.03
CA VAL A 69 6.84 -6.89 -8.67
C VAL A 69 7.33 -6.92 -10.14
N TRP A 70 7.73 -5.77 -10.68
CA TRP A 70 8.10 -5.63 -12.09
C TRP A 70 9.43 -6.34 -12.42
N PRO A 71 9.43 -7.43 -13.23
CA PRO A 71 10.63 -8.24 -13.45
C PRO A 71 11.77 -7.51 -14.14
N TRP A 72 11.44 -6.65 -15.11
CA TRP A 72 12.43 -5.82 -15.83
C TRP A 72 13.12 -4.81 -14.91
N LEU A 73 12.38 -4.16 -14.00
CA LEU A 73 12.95 -3.19 -13.06
C LEU A 73 13.90 -3.87 -12.08
N ARG A 74 13.50 -5.06 -11.59
CA ARG A 74 14.34 -5.89 -10.74
C ARG A 74 15.65 -6.30 -11.42
N ALA A 75 15.60 -6.66 -12.70
CA ALA A 75 16.77 -7.12 -13.46
C ALA A 75 17.67 -5.99 -13.95
N ARG A 76 17.10 -4.88 -14.44
CA ARG A 76 17.85 -3.80 -15.09
C ARG A 76 18.23 -2.65 -14.14
N HIS A 77 17.44 -2.42 -13.08
CA HIS A 77 17.63 -1.30 -12.16
C HIS A 77 17.49 -1.72 -10.67
N PRO A 78 18.39 -2.57 -10.15
CA PRO A 78 18.30 -3.09 -8.78
C PRO A 78 18.40 -2.02 -7.68
N ARG A 79 18.98 -0.85 -7.96
CA ARG A 79 18.97 0.29 -7.04
C ARG A 79 17.56 0.89 -6.91
N VAL A 80 16.88 1.11 -8.04
CA VAL A 80 15.51 1.63 -8.07
C VAL A 80 14.56 0.65 -7.39
N HIS A 81 14.69 -0.65 -7.66
CA HIS A 81 13.91 -1.69 -6.98
C HIS A 81 14.08 -1.65 -5.44
N ARG A 82 15.30 -1.43 -4.94
CA ARG A 82 15.54 -1.32 -3.49
C ARG A 82 14.93 -0.06 -2.88
N ILE A 83 14.97 1.07 -3.57
CA ILE A 83 14.34 2.33 -3.12
C ILE A 83 12.82 2.17 -3.15
N ALA A 84 12.25 1.65 -4.23
CA ALA A 84 10.82 1.38 -4.37
C ALA A 84 10.30 0.48 -3.25
N GLY A 85 11.02 -0.60 -2.92
CA GLY A 85 10.65 -1.47 -1.79
C GLY A 85 10.68 -0.76 -0.44
N ARG A 86 11.63 0.14 -0.19
CA ARG A 86 11.68 0.94 1.05
C ARG A 86 10.52 1.94 1.13
N VAL A 87 10.24 2.63 0.04
CA VAL A 87 9.12 3.56 -0.07
C VAL A 87 7.80 2.82 0.12
N TYR A 88 7.62 1.67 -0.55
CA TYR A 88 6.46 0.80 -0.40
C TYR A 88 6.19 0.45 1.07
N VAL A 89 7.20 -0.06 1.80
CA VAL A 89 7.03 -0.44 3.21
C VAL A 89 6.68 0.78 4.06
N GLY A 90 7.35 1.92 3.87
CA GLY A 90 7.05 3.15 4.60
C GLY A 90 5.61 3.60 4.40
N LEU A 91 5.14 3.61 3.15
CA LEU A 91 3.77 3.95 2.81
C LEU A 91 2.76 2.97 3.42
N CYS A 92 3.01 1.65 3.34
CA CYS A 92 2.14 0.63 3.93
C CYS A 92 2.02 0.77 5.44
N ILE A 93 3.10 1.09 6.15
CA ILE A 93 3.06 1.27 7.61
C ILE A 93 2.23 2.50 7.98
N VAL A 94 2.50 3.65 7.36
CA VAL A 94 1.78 4.89 7.66
C VAL A 94 0.30 4.77 7.26
N ALA A 95 0.02 4.25 6.07
CA ALA A 95 -1.35 3.97 5.62
C ALA A 95 -2.05 2.96 6.53
N GLY A 96 -1.37 1.91 6.96
CA GLY A 96 -1.92 0.90 7.88
C GLY A 96 -2.28 1.46 9.25
N ILE A 97 -1.46 2.35 9.81
CA ILE A 97 -1.77 3.04 11.08
C ILE A 97 -3.02 3.90 10.93
N MET A 98 -3.13 4.65 9.82
CA MET A 98 -4.34 5.41 9.52
C MET A 98 -5.55 4.48 9.33
N ALA A 99 -5.37 3.32 8.69
CA ALA A 99 -6.42 2.31 8.53
C ALA A 99 -6.91 1.77 9.87
N LEU A 100 -6.03 1.57 10.85
CA LEU A 100 -6.42 1.17 12.20
C LEU A 100 -7.29 2.22 12.89
N TYR A 101 -6.95 3.50 12.76
CA TYR A 101 -7.78 4.59 13.27
C TYR A 101 -9.16 4.61 12.59
N LEU A 102 -9.19 4.46 11.26
CA LEU A 102 -10.45 4.44 10.50
C LEU A 102 -11.30 3.20 10.84
N ALA A 103 -10.67 2.04 11.07
CA ALA A 103 -11.33 0.80 11.41
C ALA A 103 -12.01 0.86 12.79
N THR A 104 -11.35 1.45 13.79
CA THR A 104 -11.93 1.56 15.14
C THR A 104 -13.08 2.56 15.20
N ASN A 105 -13.11 3.54 14.29
CA ASN A 105 -14.11 4.59 14.16
C ASN A 105 -15.07 4.40 12.97
N THR A 106 -15.14 3.21 12.38
CA THR A 106 -15.95 2.98 11.17
C THR A 106 -17.46 3.00 11.48
N PRO A 107 -18.30 3.62 10.63
CA PRO A 107 -19.75 3.69 10.83
C PRO A 107 -20.48 2.37 10.49
N TYR A 108 -19.82 1.41 9.83
CA TYR A 108 -20.44 0.20 9.28
C TYR A 108 -20.69 -0.94 10.31
N GLY A 109 -20.73 -0.61 11.61
CA GLY A 109 -21.05 -1.56 12.68
C GLY A 109 -19.88 -2.43 13.20
N PRO A 110 -20.11 -3.22 14.25
CA PRO A 110 -19.05 -3.90 15.00
C PRO A 110 -18.30 -4.99 14.22
N VAL A 111 -18.99 -5.68 13.30
CA VAL A 111 -18.36 -6.70 12.45
C VAL A 111 -17.35 -6.06 11.50
N ALA A 112 -17.73 -4.96 10.85
CA ALA A 112 -16.83 -4.19 9.98
C ALA A 112 -15.64 -3.61 10.74
N ARG A 113 -15.86 -3.15 11.99
CA ARG A 113 -14.78 -2.70 12.90
C ARG A 113 -13.78 -3.81 13.16
N ALA A 114 -14.25 -4.98 13.58
CA ALA A 114 -13.39 -6.10 13.92
C ALA A 114 -12.60 -6.60 12.69
N SER A 115 -13.27 -6.83 11.56
CA SER A 115 -12.62 -7.30 10.34
C SER A 115 -11.60 -6.30 9.79
N SER A 116 -11.93 -5.01 9.77
CA SER A 116 -11.03 -3.95 9.29
C SER A 116 -9.82 -3.78 10.22
N THR A 117 -10.01 -3.92 11.53
CA THR A 117 -8.92 -3.82 12.52
C THR A 117 -7.95 -4.99 12.37
N VAL A 118 -8.47 -6.22 12.22
CA VAL A 118 -7.65 -7.40 11.96
C VAL A 118 -6.89 -7.23 10.66
N LEU A 119 -7.57 -6.83 9.59
CA LEU A 119 -6.94 -6.62 8.29
C LEU A 119 -5.82 -5.57 8.35
N ALA A 120 -6.07 -4.41 8.96
CA ALA A 120 -5.08 -3.36 9.09
C ALA A 120 -3.87 -3.81 9.93
N THR A 121 -4.10 -4.55 11.01
CA THR A 121 -3.04 -5.12 11.85
C THR A 121 -2.18 -6.12 11.05
N LEU A 122 -2.83 -7.05 10.35
CA LEU A 122 -2.15 -8.02 9.50
C LEU A 122 -1.37 -7.35 8.38
N TRP A 123 -1.90 -6.28 7.79
CA TRP A 123 -1.24 -5.55 6.72
C TRP A 123 0.05 -4.87 7.21
N ILE A 124 0.03 -4.24 8.40
CA ILE A 124 1.23 -3.68 9.02
C ILE A 124 2.23 -4.80 9.36
N ALA A 125 1.76 -5.87 10.02
CA ALA A 125 2.61 -6.97 10.47
C ALA A 125 3.33 -7.66 9.29
N THR A 126 2.61 -7.94 8.21
CA THR A 126 3.17 -8.55 6.99
C THR A 126 4.14 -7.62 6.27
N SER A 127 3.85 -6.30 6.22
CA SER A 127 4.76 -5.31 5.64
C SER A 127 6.08 -5.22 6.42
N LEU A 128 6.02 -5.23 7.75
CA LEU A 128 7.20 -5.28 8.63
C LEU A 128 7.96 -6.60 8.47
N ALA A 129 7.26 -7.74 8.45
CA ALA A 129 7.87 -9.04 8.24
C ALA A 129 8.62 -9.10 6.89
N GLY A 130 8.03 -8.54 5.83
CA GLY A 130 8.68 -8.40 4.52
C GLY A 130 9.96 -7.57 4.57
N LEU A 131 9.94 -6.44 5.29
CA LEU A 131 11.14 -5.61 5.52
C LEU A 131 12.24 -6.36 6.27
N PHE A 132 11.89 -7.05 7.36
CA PHE A 132 12.86 -7.82 8.14
C PHE A 132 13.46 -8.97 7.32
N ALA A 133 12.64 -9.70 6.56
CA ALA A 133 13.11 -10.75 5.66
C ALA A 133 14.06 -10.21 4.58
N ALA A 134 13.76 -9.03 4.02
CA ALA A 134 14.64 -8.38 3.04
C ALA A 134 15.99 -7.96 3.66
N ARG A 135 15.98 -7.43 4.88
CA ARG A 135 17.21 -7.04 5.60
C ARG A 135 18.10 -8.25 5.90
N ARG A 136 17.51 -9.38 6.34
CA ARG A 136 18.25 -10.63 6.63
C ARG A 136 19.00 -11.19 5.41
N LYS A 137 18.46 -11.03 4.20
CA LYS A 137 19.13 -11.44 2.95
C LYS A 137 20.29 -10.54 2.53
N THR A 138 20.45 -9.38 3.17
CA THR A 138 21.48 -8.38 2.81
C THR A 138 22.70 -8.46 3.73
N SER A 139 22.67 -9.25 4.81
CA SER A 139 23.84 -9.52 5.64
C SER A 139 24.81 -10.43 4.88
N PRO A 140 26.10 -10.06 4.71
CA PRO A 140 27.09 -10.93 4.09
C PRO A 140 27.22 -12.24 4.89
N PRO A 141 27.56 -13.38 4.27
CA PRO A 141 28.07 -14.51 5.03
C PRO A 141 29.31 -14.00 5.78
N THR A 142 29.26 -14.00 7.10
CA THR A 142 30.45 -13.85 7.92
C THR A 142 31.34 -15.06 7.58
N GLY A 143 32.35 -14.84 6.74
CA GLY A 143 33.38 -15.83 6.49
C GLY A 143 34.09 -16.11 7.80
N GLY A 144 33.75 -17.24 8.43
CA GLY A 144 34.58 -17.86 9.45
C GLY A 144 35.71 -18.59 8.73
N GLY A 145 36.94 -18.21 9.06
CA GLY A 145 38.17 -18.91 8.66
C GLY A 145 38.42 -20.17 9.47
#